data_AF-A0A932TE09-F1
#
_entry.id   AF-A0A932TE09-F1
#
_cell.length_a   1.000
_cell.length_b   1.000
_cell.length_c   1.000
_cell.angle_alpha   90.00
_cell.angle_beta   90.00
_cell.angle_gamma   90.00
#
_symmetry.space_group_name_H-M   'P 1'
#
loop_
_entity.id
_entity.type
_entity.pdbx_description
1 polymer ?
#
loop_
_entity_poly.entity_id
_entity_poly.type
_entity_poly.pdbx_seq_one_letter_code
_entity_poly.pdbx_strand_id
1 'polypeptide(L)'
;MSPADLTPGRKVANGARWVALALSAGLWAALSLCYWGQPDACAAITLWPPWVWLAPGLLLAGLGWSRPGKRIASVIALLWLVYLLAFVEEPRSLLRFRWGPSSEWQAARQRRQALRVVSLNCAAGNQDAAAEVERWQPDIALLQEAPVRRDTEALACRLFGRQAAVVWGGDVAILARGTVFPTPPPRALRAFLAQGRVRLTTGSEVEVISIHLLPPVFRTDLWSAACWRDLAANRQARREQVQALAQQIARLPGSAPLIVGGDFNAPAGDAVFRLLAPRLHDAFGEGGMGWGNTVLNDMPLSRIDQVWISEHFRAPAVTARKTRHSDHRMVICDLVVR
;
A
#
# COMPACT_ATOMS: atom_id res chain seq x y z
N MET A 1 8.52 55.91 3.89
CA MET A 1 7.12 55.94 3.43
C MET A 1 6.23 55.58 4.59
N SER A 2 5.40 56.51 5.05
CA SER A 2 4.39 56.26 6.07
C SER A 2 3.42 55.17 5.58
N PRO A 3 2.86 54.31 6.47
CA PRO A 3 1.86 53.30 6.10
C PRO A 3 0.61 53.86 5.41
N ALA A 4 0.41 55.18 5.42
CA ALA A 4 -0.74 55.87 4.86
C ALA A 4 -0.78 55.95 3.32
N ASP A 5 0.37 55.90 2.62
CA ASP A 5 0.45 56.19 1.16
C ASP A 5 0.47 54.94 0.26
N LEU A 6 -0.19 53.86 0.67
CA LEU A 6 -0.40 52.72 -0.22
C LEU A 6 -1.63 52.97 -1.09
N THR A 7 -1.43 53.02 -2.40
CA THR A 7 -2.52 53.05 -3.38
C THR A 7 -3.52 51.91 -3.09
N PRO A 8 -4.83 52.10 -3.33
CA PRO A 8 -5.86 51.09 -3.04
C PRO A 8 -5.50 49.69 -3.56
N GLY A 9 -4.93 49.61 -4.76
CA GLY A 9 -4.43 48.35 -5.35
C GLY A 9 -3.32 47.67 -4.55
N ARG A 10 -2.41 48.41 -3.92
CA ARG A 10 -1.35 47.84 -3.04
C ARG A 10 -1.92 47.32 -1.73
N LYS A 11 -2.96 47.95 -1.16
CA LYS A 11 -3.65 47.46 0.04
C LYS A 11 -4.40 46.16 -0.23
N VAL A 12 -5.13 46.10 -1.35
CA VAL A 12 -5.84 44.89 -1.80
C VAL A 12 -4.85 43.73 -2.07
N ALA A 13 -3.75 44.00 -2.78
CA ALA A 13 -2.72 43.00 -3.06
C ALA A 13 -2.06 42.46 -1.77
N ASN A 14 -1.85 43.31 -0.76
CA ASN A 14 -1.31 42.87 0.52
C ASN A 14 -2.34 42.05 1.33
N GLY A 15 -3.62 42.41 1.29
CA GLY A 15 -4.69 41.62 1.91
C GLY A 15 -4.79 40.22 1.30
N ALA A 16 -4.79 40.11 -0.03
CA ALA A 16 -4.85 38.84 -0.74
C ALA A 16 -3.69 37.90 -0.38
N ARG A 17 -2.47 38.44 -0.17
CA ARG A 17 -1.30 37.66 0.27
C ARG A 17 -1.50 37.06 1.65
N TRP A 18 -2.01 37.83 2.61
CA TRP A 18 -2.29 37.33 3.96
C TRP A 18 -3.38 36.26 3.96
N VAL A 19 -4.42 36.44 3.14
CA VAL A 19 -5.47 35.42 2.93
C VAL A 19 -4.86 34.14 2.38
N ALA A 20 -3.98 34.21 1.38
CA ALA A 20 -3.32 33.02 0.82
C ALA A 20 -2.48 32.26 1.87
N LEU A 21 -1.72 32.97 2.71
CA LEU A 21 -0.98 32.35 3.83
C LEU A 21 -1.91 31.69 4.85
N ALA A 22 -3.00 32.36 5.23
CA ALA A 22 -3.98 31.83 6.16
C ALA A 22 -4.66 30.56 5.60
N LEU A 23 -5.03 30.57 4.31
CA LEU A 23 -5.59 29.40 3.63
C LEU A 23 -4.60 28.23 3.59
N SER A 24 -3.32 28.49 3.30
CA SER A 24 -2.28 27.45 3.32
C SER A 24 -2.11 26.83 4.71
N ALA A 25 -2.04 27.66 5.76
CA ALA A 25 -1.91 27.20 7.14
C ALA A 25 -3.15 26.42 7.61
N GLY A 26 -4.35 26.91 7.27
CA GLY A 26 -5.61 26.23 7.57
C GLY A 26 -5.72 24.88 6.86
N LEU A 27 -5.33 24.82 5.57
CA LEU A 27 -5.28 23.57 4.81
C LEU A 27 -4.31 22.57 5.43
N TRP A 28 -3.10 23.02 5.79
CA TRP A 28 -2.12 22.17 6.48
C TRP A 28 -2.69 21.58 7.78
N ALA A 29 -3.31 22.42 8.63
CA ALA A 29 -3.86 21.97 9.91
C ALA A 29 -5.00 20.95 9.70
N ALA A 30 -5.94 21.26 8.80
CA ALA A 30 -7.08 20.39 8.50
C ALA A 30 -6.63 19.03 7.96
N LEU A 31 -5.70 19.01 6.99
CA LEU A 31 -5.19 17.77 6.42
C LEU A 31 -4.37 16.98 7.44
N SER A 32 -3.55 17.63 8.25
CA SER A 32 -2.78 16.95 9.31
C SER A 32 -3.72 16.23 10.28
N LEU A 33 -4.82 16.86 10.68
CA LEU A 33 -5.85 16.23 11.50
C LEU A 33 -6.54 15.06 10.78
N CYS A 34 -6.87 15.22 9.49
CA CYS A 34 -7.50 14.17 8.68
C CYS A 34 -6.60 12.94 8.53
N TYR A 35 -5.31 13.10 8.21
CA TYR A 35 -4.39 11.97 8.03
C TYR A 35 -3.91 11.37 9.35
N TRP A 36 -3.90 12.14 10.44
CA TRP A 36 -3.61 11.63 11.78
C TRP A 36 -4.75 10.77 12.33
N GLY A 37 -5.97 11.32 12.34
CA GLY A 37 -7.15 10.66 12.93
C GLY A 37 -7.80 9.65 11.99
N GLN A 38 -7.78 9.93 10.68
CA GLN A 38 -8.44 9.18 9.62
C GLN A 38 -9.89 8.77 9.94
N PRO A 39 -10.77 9.70 10.39
CA PRO A 39 -12.17 9.38 10.58
C PRO A 39 -12.83 9.04 9.24
N ASP A 40 -13.87 8.20 9.26
CA ASP A 40 -14.57 7.80 8.03
C ASP A 40 -15.17 8.99 7.29
N ALA A 41 -15.61 10.01 8.01
CA ALA A 41 -16.09 11.27 7.44
C ALA A 41 -15.02 11.99 6.61
N CYS A 42 -13.73 11.68 6.76
CA CYS A 42 -12.64 12.23 5.95
C CYS A 42 -12.11 11.22 4.91
N ALA A 43 -12.85 10.14 4.61
CA ALA A 43 -12.45 9.15 3.61
C ALA A 43 -12.18 9.79 2.24
N ALA A 44 -12.98 10.79 1.83
CA ALA A 44 -12.80 11.49 0.57
C ALA A 44 -11.47 12.26 0.44
N ILE A 45 -10.88 12.69 1.56
CA ILE A 45 -9.55 13.31 1.62
C ILE A 45 -8.48 12.23 1.68
N THR A 46 -8.65 11.28 2.60
CA THR A 46 -7.62 10.28 2.95
C THR A 46 -7.49 9.14 1.95
N LEU A 47 -8.44 9.00 1.02
CA LEU A 47 -8.30 8.13 -0.15
C LEU A 47 -7.17 8.60 -1.09
N TRP A 48 -6.96 9.91 -1.18
CA TRP A 48 -5.88 10.46 -2.01
C TRP A 48 -4.53 10.31 -1.32
N PRO A 49 -3.44 10.13 -2.08
CA PRO A 49 -2.10 10.14 -1.51
C PRO A 49 -1.79 11.49 -0.84
N PRO A 50 -1.20 11.51 0.37
CA PRO A 50 -0.99 12.75 1.11
C PRO A 50 -0.12 13.78 0.35
N TRP A 51 0.81 13.33 -0.50
CA TRP A 51 1.67 14.22 -1.28
C TRP A 51 0.91 15.07 -2.31
N VAL A 52 -0.28 14.66 -2.76
CA VAL A 52 -1.09 15.44 -3.72
C VAL A 52 -1.43 16.82 -3.15
N TRP A 53 -1.63 16.90 -1.83
CA TRP A 53 -2.02 18.14 -1.15
C TRP A 53 -0.89 19.14 -0.96
N LEU A 54 0.37 18.73 -1.16
CA LEU A 54 1.52 19.63 -1.09
C LEU A 54 1.43 20.72 -2.17
N ALA A 55 0.95 20.38 -3.36
CA ALA A 55 0.89 21.31 -4.49
C ALA A 55 -0.02 22.53 -4.20
N PRO A 56 -1.32 22.38 -3.86
CA PRO A 56 -2.16 23.52 -3.51
C PRO A 56 -1.67 24.23 -2.24
N GLY A 57 -1.18 23.48 -1.24
CA GLY A 57 -0.64 24.04 0.00
C GLY A 57 0.54 24.98 -0.20
N LEU A 58 1.55 24.52 -0.94
CA LEU A 58 2.76 25.29 -1.24
C LEU A 58 2.50 26.40 -2.25
N LEU A 59 1.57 26.22 -3.21
CA LEU A 59 1.15 27.29 -4.12
C LEU A 59 0.55 28.46 -3.34
N LEU A 60 -0.37 28.20 -2.40
CA LEU A 60 -0.95 29.24 -1.55
C LEU A 60 0.11 29.94 -0.68
N ALA A 61 1.06 29.18 -0.12
CA ALA A 61 2.18 29.76 0.62
C ALA A 61 3.07 30.65 -0.26
N GLY A 62 3.33 30.24 -1.50
CA GLY A 62 4.10 30.99 -2.49
C GLY A 62 3.41 32.27 -2.95
N LEU A 63 2.09 32.22 -3.20
CA LEU A 63 1.28 33.41 -3.54
C LEU A 63 1.28 34.45 -2.41
N GLY A 64 1.37 33.99 -1.16
CA GLY A 64 1.50 34.84 0.02
C GLY A 64 2.90 35.42 0.25
N TRP A 65 3.91 34.99 -0.51
CA TRP A 65 5.30 35.38 -0.31
C TRP A 65 5.51 36.88 -0.59
N SER A 66 6.05 37.59 0.41
CA SER A 66 6.37 39.02 0.31
C SER A 66 7.43 39.42 1.33
N ARG A 67 8.06 40.60 1.19
CA ARG A 67 9.04 41.09 2.18
C ARG A 67 8.53 41.07 3.63
N PRO A 68 7.31 41.54 3.95
CA PRO A 68 6.77 41.43 5.31
C PRO A 68 6.29 40.00 5.65
N GLY A 69 5.74 39.26 4.68
CA GLY A 69 5.17 37.92 4.90
C GLY A 69 6.18 36.77 4.88
N LYS A 70 7.44 37.00 4.45
CA LYS A 70 8.42 35.93 4.20
C LYS A 70 8.65 35.03 5.41
N ARG A 71 8.69 35.59 6.63
CA ARG A 71 8.89 34.80 7.86
C ARG A 71 7.74 33.81 8.07
N ILE A 72 6.51 34.27 7.93
CA ILE A 72 5.31 33.43 8.09
C ILE A 72 5.22 32.40 6.96
N ALA A 73 5.46 32.82 5.71
CA ALA A 73 5.50 31.90 4.58
C ALA A 73 6.58 30.80 4.75
N SER A 74 7.76 31.13 5.28
CA SER A 74 8.81 30.15 5.60
C SER A 74 8.38 29.19 6.72
N VAL A 75 7.71 29.67 7.77
CA VAL A 75 7.16 28.79 8.82
C VAL A 75 6.12 27.84 8.23
N ILE A 76 5.20 28.33 7.38
CA ILE A 76 4.20 27.49 6.72
C ILE A 76 4.87 26.45 5.80
N ALA A 77 5.90 26.84 5.04
CA ALA A 77 6.66 25.90 4.24
C ALA A 77 7.36 24.81 5.10
N LEU A 78 7.88 25.18 6.27
CA LEU A 78 8.44 24.23 7.23
C LEU A 78 7.36 23.27 7.77
N LEU A 79 6.15 23.77 8.06
CA LEU A 79 5.03 22.93 8.47
C LEU A 79 4.64 21.92 7.39
N TRP A 80 4.62 22.33 6.11
CA TRP A 80 4.42 21.43 4.98
C TRP A 80 5.55 20.40 4.82
N LEU A 81 6.80 20.78 5.13
CA LEU A 81 7.91 19.83 5.18
C LEU A 81 7.71 18.79 6.30
N VAL A 82 7.27 19.22 7.48
CA VAL A 82 6.92 18.30 8.58
C VAL A 82 5.78 17.38 8.17
N TYR A 83 4.75 17.89 7.49
CA TYR A 83 3.65 17.09 6.94
C TYR A 83 4.15 16.04 5.94
N LEU A 84 5.01 16.43 4.98
CA LEU A 84 5.64 15.52 4.03
C LEU A 84 6.36 14.39 4.77
N LEU A 85 7.21 14.73 5.74
CA LEU A 85 7.95 13.73 6.51
C LEU A 85 7.05 12.86 7.38
N ALA A 86 5.96 13.40 7.93
CA ALA A 86 5.06 12.65 8.80
C ALA A 86 4.17 11.66 8.04
N PHE A 87 3.59 12.08 6.91
CA PHE A 87 2.49 11.36 6.27
C PHE A 87 2.84 10.73 4.92
N VAL A 88 3.90 11.18 4.25
CA VAL A 88 4.29 10.66 2.92
C VAL A 88 5.38 9.60 3.09
N GLU A 89 5.16 8.41 2.53
CA GLU A 89 6.10 7.29 2.65
C GLU A 89 7.25 7.39 1.64
N GLU A 90 6.98 7.98 0.47
CA GLU A 90 7.87 8.00 -0.69
C GLU A 90 9.25 8.64 -0.42
N PRO A 91 9.39 9.75 0.35
CA PRO A 91 10.72 10.27 0.70
C PRO A 91 11.61 9.21 1.36
N ARG A 92 11.06 8.37 2.25
CA ARG A 92 11.84 7.35 2.94
C ARG A 92 12.25 6.21 2.01
N SER A 93 11.32 5.74 1.17
CA SER A 93 11.60 4.62 0.27
C SER A 93 12.51 5.04 -0.90
N LEU A 94 12.41 6.27 -1.39
CA LEU A 94 13.30 6.82 -2.42
C LEU A 94 14.73 6.97 -1.92
N LEU A 95 14.93 7.33 -0.64
CA LEU A 95 16.27 7.38 -0.02
C LEU A 95 16.92 6.00 0.14
N ARG A 96 16.10 4.93 0.24
CA ARG A 96 16.57 3.54 0.31
C ARG A 96 16.86 2.93 -1.07
N PHE A 97 16.90 3.73 -2.13
CA PHE A 97 17.06 3.21 -3.49
C PHE A 97 18.34 2.37 -3.61
N ARG A 98 18.16 1.12 -4.05
CA ARG A 98 19.23 0.18 -4.34
C ARG A 98 18.92 -0.57 -5.62
N TRP A 99 19.97 -0.98 -6.31
CA TRP A 99 19.87 -1.83 -7.48
C TRP A 99 20.08 -3.29 -7.09
N GLY A 100 19.12 -4.15 -7.46
CA GLY A 100 19.17 -5.58 -7.19
C GLY A 100 18.82 -5.98 -5.73
N PRO A 101 18.86 -7.29 -5.43
CA PRO A 101 18.57 -7.83 -4.11
C PRO A 101 19.62 -7.40 -3.07
N SER A 102 19.26 -7.32 -1.80
CA SER A 102 20.22 -7.00 -0.74
C SER A 102 21.26 -8.11 -0.55
N SER A 103 22.48 -7.75 -0.14
CA SER A 103 23.54 -8.71 0.20
C SER A 103 23.13 -9.66 1.32
N GLU A 104 22.38 -9.15 2.31
CA GLU A 104 21.77 -9.95 3.38
C GLU A 104 20.83 -11.03 2.83
N TRP A 105 19.91 -10.64 1.94
CA TRP A 105 18.97 -11.59 1.33
C TRP A 105 19.70 -12.61 0.46
N GLN A 106 20.70 -12.19 -0.33
CA GLN A 106 21.50 -13.10 -1.15
C GLN A 106 22.25 -14.14 -0.30
N ALA A 107 22.87 -13.71 0.80
CA ALA A 107 23.56 -14.62 1.72
C ALA A 107 22.57 -15.58 2.40
N ALA A 108 21.42 -15.08 2.85
CA ALA A 108 20.37 -15.92 3.42
C ALA A 108 19.78 -16.89 2.40
N ARG A 109 19.66 -16.49 1.12
CA ARG A 109 19.19 -17.33 0.02
C ARG A 109 20.11 -18.52 -0.22
N GLN A 110 21.43 -18.32 -0.16
CA GLN A 110 22.41 -19.42 -0.25
C GLN A 110 22.27 -20.42 0.90
N ARG A 111 21.89 -19.95 2.10
CA ARG A 111 21.63 -20.79 3.28
C ARG A 111 20.21 -21.38 3.33
N ARG A 112 19.40 -21.16 2.28
CA ARG A 112 17.97 -21.52 2.23
C ARG A 112 17.12 -20.85 3.32
N GLN A 113 17.57 -19.75 3.88
CA GLN A 113 16.86 -18.97 4.92
C GLN A 113 16.20 -17.71 4.34
N ALA A 114 15.93 -17.68 3.04
CA ALA A 114 15.30 -16.54 2.39
C ALA A 114 14.23 -16.98 1.39
N LEU A 115 13.20 -16.16 1.28
CA LEU A 115 12.05 -16.36 0.39
C LEU A 115 11.86 -15.13 -0.48
N ARG A 116 11.31 -15.32 -1.67
CA ARG A 116 10.72 -14.27 -2.47
C ARG A 116 9.23 -14.47 -2.59
N VAL A 117 8.47 -13.49 -2.11
CA VAL A 117 7.02 -13.41 -2.29
C VAL A 117 6.73 -12.39 -3.39
N VAL A 118 5.94 -12.77 -4.37
CA VAL A 118 5.46 -11.86 -5.42
C VAL A 118 3.95 -11.78 -5.34
N SER A 119 3.39 -10.56 -5.28
CA SER A 119 1.95 -10.33 -5.30
C SER A 119 1.55 -9.56 -6.55
N LEU A 120 0.44 -9.94 -7.19
CA LEU A 120 -0.07 -9.28 -8.39
C LEU A 120 -1.59 -9.45 -8.56
N ASN A 121 -2.31 -8.33 -8.69
CA ASN A 121 -3.64 -8.29 -9.30
C ASN A 121 -3.52 -8.51 -10.82
N CYS A 122 -4.24 -9.51 -11.34
CA CYS A 122 -4.15 -10.00 -12.71
C CYS A 122 -5.24 -9.43 -13.64
N ALA A 123 -5.85 -8.28 -13.34
CA ALA A 123 -6.75 -7.55 -14.24
C ALA A 123 -7.82 -8.45 -14.89
N ALA A 124 -8.71 -8.97 -14.05
CA ALA A 124 -9.84 -9.84 -14.39
C ALA A 124 -9.43 -11.18 -15.02
N GLY A 125 -8.45 -11.87 -14.43
CA GLY A 125 -8.04 -13.21 -14.83
C GLY A 125 -7.10 -13.25 -16.03
N ASN A 126 -6.43 -12.14 -16.35
CA ASN A 126 -5.48 -12.06 -17.45
C ASN A 126 -4.27 -12.98 -17.22
N GLN A 127 -4.13 -14.00 -18.06
CA GLN A 127 -3.07 -15.00 -17.96
C GLN A 127 -1.69 -14.43 -18.25
N ASP A 128 -1.59 -13.46 -19.17
CA ASP A 128 -0.32 -12.82 -19.52
C ASP A 128 0.18 -11.97 -18.34
N ALA A 129 -0.73 -11.31 -17.62
CA ALA A 129 -0.40 -10.60 -16.39
C ALA A 129 0.14 -11.56 -15.33
N ALA A 130 -0.57 -12.65 -15.08
CA ALA A 130 -0.14 -13.67 -14.12
C ALA A 130 1.23 -14.27 -14.49
N ALA A 131 1.50 -14.51 -15.77
CA ALA A 131 2.78 -15.02 -16.25
C ALA A 131 3.97 -14.06 -16.02
N GLU A 132 3.73 -12.75 -15.86
CA GLU A 132 4.82 -11.80 -15.58
C GLU A 132 5.53 -12.07 -14.25
N VAL A 133 4.92 -12.80 -13.32
CA VAL A 133 5.57 -13.19 -12.06
C VAL A 133 6.73 -14.18 -12.28
N GLU A 134 6.72 -14.93 -13.39
CA GLU A 134 7.73 -15.96 -13.70
C GLU A 134 9.15 -15.39 -13.75
N ARG A 135 9.31 -14.19 -14.33
CA ARG A 135 10.62 -13.54 -14.48
C ARG A 135 11.31 -13.24 -13.15
N TRP A 136 10.57 -13.21 -12.05
CA TRP A 136 11.09 -12.89 -10.71
C TRP A 136 11.44 -14.08 -9.87
N GLN A 137 11.15 -15.30 -10.35
CA GLN A 137 11.44 -16.56 -9.68
C GLN A 137 10.96 -16.56 -8.21
N PRO A 138 9.65 -16.35 -7.97
CA PRO A 138 9.10 -16.40 -6.62
C PRO A 138 9.31 -17.77 -5.98
N ASP A 139 9.25 -17.82 -4.65
CA ASP A 139 8.94 -19.04 -3.90
C ASP A 139 7.45 -19.16 -3.60
N ILE A 140 6.80 -18.00 -3.43
CA ILE A 140 5.36 -17.87 -3.23
C ILE A 140 4.86 -16.74 -4.16
N ALA A 141 3.83 -17.01 -4.95
CA ALA A 141 3.10 -16.03 -5.72
C ALA A 141 1.66 -15.90 -5.18
N LEU A 142 1.23 -14.67 -4.94
CA LEU A 142 -0.11 -14.32 -4.48
C LEU A 142 -0.82 -13.60 -5.63
N LEU A 143 -1.88 -14.21 -6.17
CA LEU A 143 -2.63 -13.63 -7.28
C LEU A 143 -4.00 -13.16 -6.81
N GLN A 144 -4.40 -11.98 -7.27
CA GLN A 144 -5.75 -11.40 -7.12
C GLN A 144 -6.36 -11.23 -8.50
N GLU A 145 -7.69 -11.21 -8.59
CA GLU A 145 -8.40 -11.36 -9.87
C GLU A 145 -7.77 -12.51 -10.69
N ALA A 146 -7.52 -13.62 -10.00
CA ALA A 146 -6.68 -14.70 -10.50
C ALA A 146 -7.33 -15.33 -11.75
N PRO A 147 -6.52 -15.84 -12.69
CA PRO A 147 -7.04 -16.65 -13.77
C PRO A 147 -7.86 -17.83 -13.25
N VAL A 148 -8.66 -18.44 -14.12
CA VAL A 148 -9.39 -19.65 -13.77
C VAL A 148 -8.45 -20.74 -13.27
N ARG A 149 -8.98 -21.65 -12.45
CA ARG A 149 -8.20 -22.67 -11.74
C ARG A 149 -7.20 -23.41 -12.62
N ARG A 150 -7.63 -23.87 -13.81
CA ARG A 150 -6.78 -24.60 -14.77
C ARG A 150 -5.53 -23.82 -15.16
N ASP A 151 -5.68 -22.53 -15.44
CA ASP A 151 -4.59 -21.68 -15.92
C ASP A 151 -3.65 -21.30 -14.77
N THR A 152 -4.20 -21.13 -13.57
CA THR A 152 -3.43 -20.93 -12.34
C THR A 152 -2.58 -22.16 -12.00
N GLU A 153 -3.16 -23.36 -12.11
CA GLU A 153 -2.43 -24.63 -11.94
C GLU A 153 -1.34 -24.80 -13.01
N ALA A 154 -1.63 -24.46 -14.27
CA ALA A 154 -0.65 -24.48 -15.35
C ALA A 154 0.52 -23.51 -15.09
N LEU A 155 0.25 -22.29 -14.63
CA LEU A 155 1.28 -21.33 -14.23
C LEU A 155 2.13 -21.85 -13.06
N ALA A 156 1.51 -22.44 -12.05
CA ALA A 156 2.23 -23.04 -10.92
C ALA A 156 3.18 -24.16 -11.40
N CYS A 157 2.73 -25.00 -12.33
CA CYS A 157 3.58 -26.01 -12.95
C CYS A 157 4.76 -25.41 -13.73
N ARG A 158 4.60 -24.27 -14.41
CA ARG A 158 5.73 -23.57 -15.06
C ARG A 158 6.72 -23.01 -14.04
N LEU A 159 6.23 -22.41 -12.96
CA LEU A 159 7.06 -21.80 -11.90
C LEU A 159 7.86 -22.83 -11.08
N PHE A 160 7.23 -23.96 -10.75
CA PHE A 160 7.70 -24.87 -9.70
C PHE A 160 7.85 -26.32 -10.16
N GLY A 161 7.45 -26.65 -11.38
CA GLY A 161 7.53 -28.01 -11.92
C GLY A 161 6.72 -28.99 -11.07
N ARG A 162 7.35 -30.13 -10.73
CA ARG A 162 6.74 -31.19 -9.89
C ARG A 162 6.50 -30.76 -8.44
N GLN A 163 7.08 -29.66 -8.00
CA GLN A 163 6.90 -29.10 -6.65
C GLN A 163 5.83 -27.99 -6.64
N ALA A 164 5.04 -27.86 -7.70
CA ALA A 164 3.96 -26.90 -7.75
C ALA A 164 2.84 -27.29 -6.79
N ALA A 165 2.42 -26.33 -5.97
CA ALA A 165 1.25 -26.46 -5.13
C ALA A 165 0.43 -25.18 -5.17
N VAL A 166 -0.89 -25.34 -5.18
CA VAL A 166 -1.85 -24.26 -5.44
C VAL A 166 -3.00 -24.31 -4.44
N VAL A 167 -3.36 -23.16 -3.90
CA VAL A 167 -4.66 -22.91 -3.26
C VAL A 167 -5.40 -21.91 -4.12
N TRP A 168 -6.50 -22.32 -4.73
CA TRP A 168 -7.32 -21.48 -5.58
C TRP A 168 -8.66 -21.20 -4.89
N GLY A 169 -8.91 -19.92 -4.60
CA GLY A 169 -10.10 -19.43 -3.89
C GLY A 169 -11.18 -18.85 -4.81
N GLY A 170 -11.03 -18.93 -6.13
CA GLY A 170 -11.90 -18.24 -7.09
C GLY A 170 -11.24 -16.97 -7.59
N ASP A 171 -11.36 -15.90 -6.80
CA ASP A 171 -10.79 -14.59 -7.11
C ASP A 171 -9.31 -14.46 -6.70
N VAL A 172 -8.91 -15.16 -5.64
CA VAL A 172 -7.55 -15.13 -5.10
C VAL A 172 -6.88 -16.49 -5.16
N ALA A 173 -5.57 -16.50 -5.39
CA ALA A 173 -4.78 -17.73 -5.41
C ALA A 173 -3.43 -17.58 -4.68
N ILE A 174 -2.94 -18.71 -4.16
CA ILE A 174 -1.60 -18.89 -3.62
C ILE A 174 -0.93 -19.98 -4.45
N LEU A 175 0.19 -19.67 -5.08
CA LEU A 175 1.04 -20.63 -5.77
C LEU A 175 2.37 -20.69 -5.01
N ALA A 176 2.86 -21.87 -4.67
CA ALA A 176 4.11 -21.98 -3.92
C ALA A 176 4.96 -23.17 -4.38
N ARG A 177 6.28 -23.04 -4.12
CA ARG A 177 7.25 -24.12 -4.25
C ARG A 177 7.17 -25.04 -3.03
N GLY A 178 6.85 -26.31 -3.24
CA GLY A 178 6.83 -27.34 -2.22
C GLY A 178 5.45 -27.95 -2.03
N THR A 179 5.04 -28.14 -0.78
CA THR A 179 3.72 -28.68 -0.45
C THR A 179 2.87 -27.57 0.15
N VAL A 180 1.65 -27.42 -0.36
CA VAL A 180 0.65 -26.55 0.24
C VAL A 180 -0.49 -27.40 0.78
N PHE A 181 -0.84 -27.17 2.03
CA PHE A 181 -2.01 -27.73 2.67
C PHE A 181 -3.09 -26.64 2.68
N PRO A 182 -4.15 -26.75 1.85
CA PRO A 182 -5.24 -25.80 1.87
C PRO A 182 -5.87 -25.77 3.27
N THR A 183 -6.07 -24.56 3.80
CA THR A 183 -6.78 -24.35 5.07
C THR A 183 -8.00 -23.49 4.73
N PRO A 184 -9.10 -24.09 4.25
CA PRO A 184 -10.21 -23.33 3.71
C PRO A 184 -10.77 -22.39 4.78
N PRO A 185 -10.86 -21.08 4.51
CA PRO A 185 -11.38 -20.16 5.50
C PRO A 185 -12.90 -20.37 5.67
N PRO A 186 -13.50 -19.81 6.73
CA PRO A 186 -14.95 -19.75 6.89
C PRO A 186 -15.64 -19.20 5.63
N ARG A 187 -16.84 -19.70 5.31
CA ARG A 187 -17.56 -19.35 4.07
C ARG A 187 -17.66 -17.85 3.82
N ALA A 188 -17.86 -17.06 4.87
CA ALA A 188 -17.95 -15.59 4.80
C ALA A 188 -16.66 -14.90 4.30
N LEU A 189 -15.49 -15.52 4.46
CA LEU A 189 -14.21 -14.94 4.06
C LEU A 189 -13.76 -15.40 2.67
N ARG A 190 -14.31 -16.52 2.15
CA ARG A 190 -13.88 -17.12 0.87
C ARG A 190 -14.05 -16.19 -0.33
N ALA A 191 -14.90 -15.17 -0.22
CA ALA A 191 -15.11 -14.19 -1.26
C ALA A 191 -13.91 -13.26 -1.49
N PHE A 192 -13.03 -13.09 -0.50
CA PHE A 192 -11.92 -12.13 -0.56
C PHE A 192 -10.58 -12.70 -0.04
N LEU A 193 -10.53 -14.00 0.29
CA LEU A 193 -9.40 -14.61 0.98
C LEU A 193 -9.19 -16.08 0.58
N ALA A 194 -7.94 -16.42 0.27
CA ALA A 194 -7.43 -17.79 0.19
C ALA A 194 -6.38 -17.99 1.28
N GLN A 195 -6.40 -19.14 1.93
CA GLN A 195 -5.45 -19.49 2.99
C GLN A 195 -4.91 -20.90 2.77
N GLY A 196 -3.60 -21.04 2.97
CA GLY A 196 -2.94 -22.34 2.98
C GLY A 196 -1.68 -22.32 3.81
N ARG A 197 -1.30 -23.49 4.30
CA ARG A 197 0.00 -23.69 4.94
C ARG A 197 1.00 -24.18 3.92
N VAL A 198 2.06 -23.41 3.72
CA VAL A 198 3.13 -23.72 2.78
C VAL A 198 4.29 -24.36 3.54
N ARG A 199 4.65 -25.59 3.20
CA ARG A 199 5.88 -26.21 3.66
C ARG A 199 7.02 -25.85 2.70
N LEU A 200 7.94 -25.04 3.19
CA LEU A 200 9.11 -24.60 2.45
C LEU A 200 10.07 -25.78 2.22
N THR A 201 10.97 -25.64 1.26
CA THR A 201 12.01 -26.66 0.99
C THR A 201 12.98 -26.87 2.14
N THR A 202 12.99 -25.98 3.14
CA THR A 202 13.73 -26.13 4.41
C THR A 202 13.06 -27.07 5.39
N GLY A 203 11.79 -27.43 5.16
CA GLY A 203 10.94 -28.18 6.10
C GLY A 203 10.10 -27.30 7.02
N SER A 204 10.38 -25.99 7.11
CA SER A 204 9.58 -25.06 7.90
C SER A 204 8.20 -24.84 7.27
N GLU A 205 7.17 -24.72 8.12
CA GLU A 205 5.80 -24.42 7.69
C GLU A 205 5.48 -22.94 7.93
N VAL A 206 4.84 -22.32 6.93
CA VAL A 206 4.42 -20.91 6.97
C VAL A 206 2.95 -20.84 6.61
N GLU A 207 2.16 -20.16 7.42
CA GLU A 207 0.78 -19.80 7.07
C GLU A 207 0.82 -18.66 6.05
N VAL A 208 0.10 -18.82 4.95
CA VAL A 208 0.04 -17.85 3.85
C VAL A 208 -1.41 -17.52 3.58
N ILE A 209 -1.70 -16.23 3.52
CA ILE A 209 -3.02 -15.70 3.21
C ILE A 209 -2.90 -14.73 2.02
N SER A 210 -3.61 -15.04 0.94
CA SER A 210 -3.80 -14.11 -0.19
C SER A 210 -5.17 -13.44 -0.04
N ILE A 211 -5.24 -12.12 -0.22
CA ILE A 211 -6.48 -11.35 -0.09
C ILE A 211 -6.74 -10.44 -1.29
N HIS A 212 -8.01 -10.14 -1.52
CA HIS A 212 -8.48 -9.09 -2.41
C HIS A 212 -9.69 -8.41 -1.77
N LEU A 213 -9.47 -7.28 -1.09
CA LEU A 213 -10.51 -6.59 -0.35
C LEU A 213 -11.42 -5.76 -1.26
N LEU A 214 -12.58 -5.37 -0.73
CA LEU A 214 -13.59 -4.59 -1.44
C LEU A 214 -12.96 -3.37 -2.16
N PRO A 215 -13.11 -3.23 -3.48
CA PRO A 215 -12.56 -2.08 -4.21
C PRO A 215 -13.10 -0.74 -3.70
N PRO A 216 -12.32 0.35 -3.76
CA PRO A 216 -12.82 1.68 -3.43
C PRO A 216 -13.86 2.13 -4.46
N VAL A 217 -14.83 2.94 -4.04
CA VAL A 217 -15.69 3.65 -4.98
C VAL A 217 -14.89 4.80 -5.59
N PHE A 218 -14.71 4.82 -6.90
CA PHE A 218 -14.02 5.93 -7.56
C PHE A 218 -15.01 7.06 -7.88
N ARG A 219 -14.91 8.16 -7.12
CA ARG A 219 -15.70 9.38 -7.32
C ARG A 219 -14.81 10.61 -7.26
N THR A 220 -15.01 11.53 -8.19
CA THR A 220 -14.26 12.79 -8.29
C THR A 220 -15.12 14.02 -7.98
N ASP A 221 -16.43 13.84 -7.77
CA ASP A 221 -17.37 14.90 -7.44
C ASP A 221 -17.33 15.27 -5.95
N LEU A 222 -16.16 15.66 -5.46
CA LEU A 222 -15.89 15.96 -4.04
C LEU A 222 -16.73 17.12 -3.47
N TRP A 223 -17.42 17.89 -4.31
CA TRP A 223 -18.40 18.91 -3.88
C TRP A 223 -19.74 18.31 -3.45
N SER A 224 -20.00 17.03 -3.72
CA SER A 224 -21.27 16.36 -3.44
C SER A 224 -21.25 15.68 -2.07
N ALA A 225 -22.21 16.01 -1.19
CA ALA A 225 -22.36 15.32 0.09
C ALA A 225 -22.63 13.80 -0.06
N ALA A 226 -23.18 13.36 -1.19
CA ALA A 226 -23.35 11.94 -1.48
C ALA A 226 -22.00 11.23 -1.69
N CYS A 227 -21.06 11.89 -2.38
CA CYS A 227 -19.70 11.36 -2.59
C CYS A 227 -19.02 11.02 -1.25
N TRP A 228 -19.09 11.94 -0.29
CA TRP A 228 -18.50 11.74 1.04
C TRP A 228 -19.15 10.59 1.82
N ARG A 229 -20.49 10.47 1.76
CA ARG A 229 -21.21 9.36 2.41
C ARG A 229 -20.85 8.01 1.80
N ASP A 230 -20.78 7.92 0.48
CA ASP A 230 -20.45 6.67 -0.21
C ASP A 230 -19.01 6.22 0.07
N LEU A 231 -18.06 7.16 0.06
CA LEU A 231 -16.66 6.88 0.38
C LEU A 231 -16.48 6.45 1.84
N ALA A 232 -17.19 7.09 2.78
CA ALA A 232 -17.21 6.70 4.17
C ALA A 232 -17.80 5.29 4.36
N ALA A 233 -18.94 4.99 3.73
CA ALA A 233 -19.58 3.69 3.80
C ALA A 233 -18.71 2.57 3.20
N ASN A 234 -18.06 2.82 2.05
CA ASN A 234 -17.12 1.87 1.45
C ASN A 234 -15.93 1.59 2.37
N ARG A 235 -15.36 2.63 2.99
CA ARG A 235 -14.27 2.47 3.96
C ARG A 235 -14.69 1.64 5.18
N GLN A 236 -15.92 1.85 5.66
CA GLN A 236 -16.47 1.06 6.76
C GLN A 236 -16.67 -0.42 6.37
N ALA A 237 -17.27 -0.70 5.21
CA ALA A 237 -17.46 -2.08 4.73
C ALA A 237 -16.12 -2.82 4.55
N ARG A 238 -15.10 -2.12 4.02
CA ARG A 238 -13.74 -2.65 3.93
C ARG A 238 -13.14 -2.91 5.32
N ARG A 239 -13.35 -2.02 6.29
CA ARG A 239 -12.89 -2.22 7.68
C ARG A 239 -13.48 -3.49 8.28
N GLU A 240 -14.74 -3.81 8.01
CA GLU A 240 -15.36 -5.06 8.46
C GLU A 240 -14.64 -6.31 7.90
N GLN A 241 -14.22 -6.27 6.63
CA GLN A 241 -13.40 -7.35 6.05
C GLN A 241 -12.03 -7.48 6.74
N VAL A 242 -11.35 -6.36 7.02
CA VAL A 242 -10.06 -6.39 7.73
C VAL A 242 -10.23 -6.86 9.18
N GLN A 243 -11.32 -6.50 9.86
CA GLN A 243 -11.65 -7.03 11.19
C GLN A 243 -11.83 -8.55 11.14
N ALA A 244 -12.54 -9.06 10.14
CA ALA A 244 -12.74 -10.49 9.97
C ALA A 244 -11.43 -11.23 9.64
N LEU A 245 -10.55 -10.62 8.83
CA LEU A 245 -9.18 -11.11 8.60
C LEU A 245 -8.36 -11.12 9.90
N ALA A 246 -8.38 -10.06 10.69
CA ALA A 246 -7.66 -9.98 11.96
C ALA A 246 -8.13 -11.05 12.96
N GLN A 247 -9.44 -11.32 13.02
CA GLN A 247 -9.99 -12.41 13.82
C GLN A 247 -9.54 -13.79 13.32
N GLN A 248 -9.48 -13.99 12.00
CA GLN A 248 -8.96 -15.23 11.41
C GLN A 248 -7.47 -15.42 11.75
N ILE A 249 -6.68 -14.35 11.69
CA ILE A 249 -5.27 -14.34 12.07
C ILE A 249 -5.09 -14.65 13.56
N ALA A 250 -5.94 -14.11 14.43
CA ALA A 250 -5.88 -14.33 15.88
C ALA A 250 -6.12 -15.80 16.28
N ARG A 251 -6.78 -16.59 15.43
CA ARG A 251 -7.00 -18.04 15.66
C ARG A 251 -5.78 -18.90 15.36
N LEU A 252 -4.80 -18.38 14.62
CA LEU A 252 -3.58 -19.13 14.31
C LEU A 252 -2.65 -19.16 15.53
N PRO A 253 -1.85 -20.22 15.75
CA PRO A 253 -0.87 -20.27 16.84
C PRO A 253 0.10 -19.08 16.74
N GLY A 254 0.41 -18.38 17.84
CA GLY A 254 1.28 -17.20 17.80
C GLY A 254 2.69 -17.48 17.26
N SER A 255 3.22 -18.68 17.54
CA SER A 255 4.50 -19.18 17.04
C SER A 255 4.51 -19.59 15.56
N ALA A 256 3.36 -19.56 14.88
CA ALA A 256 3.31 -19.90 13.46
C ALA A 256 3.75 -18.70 12.60
N PRO A 257 4.80 -18.84 11.78
CA PRO A 257 5.18 -17.84 10.79
C PRO A 257 4.00 -17.54 9.86
N LEU A 258 3.74 -16.26 9.62
CA LEU A 258 2.58 -15.82 8.85
C LEU A 258 2.99 -14.75 7.82
N ILE A 259 2.50 -14.92 6.60
CA ILE A 259 2.57 -13.97 5.50
C ILE A 259 1.14 -13.69 5.03
N VAL A 260 0.76 -12.42 4.97
CA VAL A 260 -0.50 -11.96 4.40
C VAL A 260 -0.19 -10.97 3.29
N GLY A 261 -0.69 -11.20 2.08
CA GLY A 261 -0.44 -10.27 0.99
C GLY A 261 -1.55 -10.27 -0.05
N GLY A 262 -1.51 -9.28 -0.92
CA GLY A 262 -2.50 -9.11 -1.96
C GLY A 262 -2.95 -7.67 -2.11
N ASP A 263 -4.13 -7.49 -2.69
CA ASP A 263 -4.74 -6.21 -2.93
C ASP A 263 -5.64 -5.84 -1.75
N PHE A 264 -5.17 -4.92 -0.92
CA PHE A 264 -5.94 -4.44 0.24
C PHE A 264 -6.97 -3.39 -0.19
N ASN A 265 -6.88 -2.86 -1.42
CA ASN A 265 -7.67 -1.77 -1.98
C ASN A 265 -7.72 -0.51 -1.06
N ALA A 266 -6.85 -0.47 -0.04
CA ALA A 266 -6.71 0.59 0.95
C ALA A 266 -5.29 1.16 0.86
N PRO A 267 -5.13 2.49 0.86
CA PRO A 267 -3.82 3.11 0.82
C PRO A 267 -2.94 2.65 1.97
N ALA A 268 -1.65 2.50 1.70
CA ALA A 268 -0.63 2.35 2.72
C ALA A 268 -0.81 3.36 3.87
N GLY A 269 -0.68 2.88 5.11
CA GLY A 269 -0.86 3.71 6.30
C GLY A 269 -2.32 4.00 6.68
N ASP A 270 -3.31 3.38 6.01
CA ASP A 270 -4.70 3.44 6.45
C ASP A 270 -4.81 2.90 7.90
N ALA A 271 -5.55 3.63 8.74
CA ALA A 271 -5.81 3.29 10.13
C ALA A 271 -6.39 1.88 10.33
N VAL A 272 -7.05 1.31 9.32
CA VAL A 272 -7.58 -0.05 9.34
C VAL A 272 -6.48 -1.10 9.62
N PHE A 273 -5.24 -0.85 9.21
CA PHE A 273 -4.14 -1.81 9.39
C PHE A 273 -3.62 -1.86 10.84
N ARG A 274 -4.06 -0.97 11.73
CA ARG A 274 -3.83 -1.11 13.18
C ARG A 274 -4.42 -2.43 13.73
N LEU A 275 -5.42 -2.99 13.05
CA LEU A 275 -6.00 -4.29 13.37
C LEU A 275 -5.05 -5.46 13.09
N LEU A 276 -4.09 -5.29 12.17
CA LEU A 276 -3.09 -6.31 11.81
C LEU A 276 -1.79 -6.18 12.64
N ALA A 277 -1.50 -4.97 13.11
CA ALA A 277 -0.31 -4.61 13.89
C ALA A 277 0.03 -5.51 15.11
N PRO A 278 -0.94 -6.13 15.82
CA PRO A 278 -0.60 -7.03 16.93
C PRO A 278 0.21 -8.26 16.54
N ARG A 279 0.19 -8.66 15.26
CA ARG A 279 0.87 -9.87 14.79
C ARG A 279 1.69 -9.67 13.52
N LEU A 280 1.41 -8.61 12.78
CA LEU A 280 1.99 -8.36 11.47
C LEU A 280 2.53 -6.95 11.37
N HIS A 281 3.60 -6.77 10.61
CA HIS A 281 4.08 -5.46 10.18
C HIS A 281 4.17 -5.39 8.65
N ASP A 282 4.03 -4.16 8.12
CA ASP A 282 4.14 -3.89 6.68
C ASP A 282 5.60 -4.11 6.22
N ALA A 283 5.80 -5.05 5.30
CA ALA A 283 7.13 -5.35 4.77
C ALA A 283 7.70 -4.16 3.99
N PHE A 284 6.87 -3.35 3.33
CA PHE A 284 7.33 -2.16 2.62
C PHE A 284 7.76 -1.06 3.60
N GLY A 285 7.11 -0.94 4.75
CA GLY A 285 7.55 -0.07 5.84
C GLY A 285 8.98 -0.39 6.30
N GLU A 286 9.29 -1.69 6.43
CA GLU A 286 10.61 -2.20 6.83
C GLU A 286 11.68 -1.98 5.74
N GLY A 287 11.45 -2.49 4.52
CA GLY A 287 12.48 -2.54 3.46
C GLY A 287 12.06 -2.01 2.10
N GLY A 288 11.01 -1.20 2.03
CA GLY A 288 10.54 -0.60 0.78
C GLY A 288 11.56 0.31 0.12
N MET A 289 11.74 0.16 -1.19
CA MET A 289 12.72 0.93 -1.98
C MET A 289 12.08 1.50 -3.25
N GLY A 290 12.45 2.73 -3.56
CA GLY A 290 11.96 3.45 -4.75
C GLY A 290 10.48 3.84 -4.64
N TRP A 291 9.83 4.01 -5.79
CA TRP A 291 8.42 4.34 -5.85
C TRP A 291 7.55 3.09 -5.65
N GLY A 292 6.89 3.01 -4.50
CA GLY A 292 6.16 1.82 -4.03
C GLY A 292 4.72 1.68 -4.51
N ASN A 293 4.16 2.73 -5.12
CA ASN A 293 2.75 2.74 -5.52
C ASN A 293 2.47 1.73 -6.63
N THR A 294 1.27 1.15 -6.60
CA THR A 294 0.94 -0.04 -7.40
C THR A 294 -0.24 0.14 -8.34
N VAL A 295 -1.29 0.87 -7.94
CA VAL A 295 -2.48 1.07 -8.79
C VAL A 295 -2.30 2.24 -9.75
N LEU A 296 -2.92 2.14 -10.94
CA LEU A 296 -2.70 3.01 -12.10
C LEU A 296 -1.29 2.84 -12.66
N ASN A 297 -0.94 1.62 -13.06
CA ASN A 297 0.38 1.14 -13.47
C ASN A 297 1.32 2.16 -14.15
N ASP A 298 0.81 2.94 -15.12
CA ASP A 298 1.58 3.97 -15.84
C ASP A 298 1.90 5.22 -14.99
N MET A 299 0.98 5.63 -14.13
CA MET A 299 1.07 6.79 -13.24
C MET A 299 0.68 6.38 -11.81
N PRO A 300 1.51 5.57 -11.14
CA PRO A 300 1.10 4.88 -9.92
C PRO A 300 0.91 5.86 -8.75
N LEU A 301 -0.34 6.06 -8.35
CA LEU A 301 -0.69 7.09 -7.36
C LEU A 301 -0.70 6.56 -5.93
N SER A 302 -1.13 5.32 -5.70
CA SER A 302 -1.30 4.75 -4.36
C SER A 302 -0.75 3.33 -4.26
N ARG A 303 -0.25 2.96 -3.08
CA ARG A 303 0.16 1.59 -2.76
C ARG A 303 -0.97 0.87 -2.05
N ILE A 304 -1.70 0.05 -2.81
CA ILE A 304 -2.84 -0.74 -2.29
C ILE A 304 -2.54 -2.24 -2.29
N ASP A 305 -1.61 -2.69 -3.13
CA ASP A 305 -1.05 -4.03 -3.07
C ASP A 305 0.07 -4.05 -2.03
N GLN A 306 -0.03 -4.96 -1.05
CA GLN A 306 0.87 -4.98 0.09
C GLN A 306 1.24 -6.40 0.50
N VAL A 307 2.34 -6.53 1.25
CA VAL A 307 2.75 -7.77 1.92
C VAL A 307 3.04 -7.43 3.38
N TRP A 308 2.35 -8.12 4.28
CA TRP A 308 2.45 -8.02 5.72
C TRP A 308 3.00 -9.33 6.28
N ILE A 309 3.95 -9.23 7.19
CA ILE A 309 4.72 -10.37 7.69
C ILE A 309 4.74 -10.39 9.21
N SER A 310 4.78 -11.60 9.78
CA SER A 310 5.00 -11.77 11.22
C SER A 310 6.46 -11.54 11.61
N GLU A 311 6.73 -11.46 12.91
CA GLU A 311 8.08 -11.23 13.48
C GLU A 311 9.15 -12.24 13.07
N HIS A 312 8.73 -13.42 12.58
CA HIS A 312 9.58 -14.49 12.06
C HIS A 312 10.34 -14.12 10.77
N PHE A 313 10.01 -12.98 10.15
CA PHE A 313 10.63 -12.51 8.92
C PHE A 313 11.23 -11.11 9.08
N ARG A 314 12.28 -10.85 8.29
CA ARG A 314 12.70 -9.49 7.89
C ARG A 314 12.44 -9.31 6.42
N ALA A 315 12.03 -8.11 6.02
CA ALA A 315 11.99 -7.71 4.63
C ALA A 315 13.15 -6.75 4.31
N PRO A 316 14.34 -7.23 3.92
CA PRO A 316 15.45 -6.34 3.56
C PRO A 316 15.27 -5.59 2.23
N ALA A 317 14.32 -6.02 1.39
CA ALA A 317 14.01 -5.36 0.12
C ALA A 317 12.57 -5.62 -0.32
N VAL A 318 11.81 -4.55 -0.52
CA VAL A 318 10.47 -4.60 -1.13
C VAL A 318 10.36 -3.56 -2.24
N THR A 319 9.87 -3.95 -3.40
CA THR A 319 9.76 -3.06 -4.55
C THR A 319 8.48 -3.29 -5.34
N ALA A 320 7.93 -2.22 -5.90
CA ALA A 320 6.90 -2.30 -6.94
C ALA A 320 7.57 -2.35 -8.32
N ARG A 321 7.03 -3.14 -9.24
CA ARG A 321 7.52 -3.26 -10.62
C ARG A 321 6.39 -3.14 -11.62
N LYS A 322 6.63 -2.28 -12.62
CA LYS A 322 5.73 -2.08 -13.75
C LYS A 322 5.44 -3.43 -14.43
N THR A 323 4.16 -3.68 -14.65
CA THR A 323 3.62 -4.80 -15.44
C THR A 323 3.27 -4.29 -16.84
N ARG A 324 3.01 -5.21 -17.77
CA ARG A 324 2.56 -4.90 -19.13
C ARG A 324 1.09 -5.22 -19.35
N HIS A 325 0.57 -6.22 -18.64
CA HIS A 325 -0.76 -6.78 -18.89
C HIS A 325 -1.74 -6.56 -17.74
N SER A 326 -1.34 -5.81 -16.70
CA SER A 326 -2.18 -5.41 -15.58
C SER A 326 -2.15 -3.89 -15.39
N ASP A 327 -3.24 -3.33 -14.87
CA ASP A 327 -3.33 -1.96 -14.39
C ASP A 327 -2.75 -1.78 -12.98
N HIS A 328 -2.31 -2.87 -12.36
CA HIS A 328 -1.52 -2.91 -11.13
C HIS A 328 -0.04 -3.24 -11.41
N ARG A 329 0.85 -2.63 -10.64
CA ARG A 329 2.24 -3.06 -10.53
C ARG A 329 2.33 -4.25 -9.57
N MET A 330 3.20 -5.20 -9.89
CA MET A 330 3.49 -6.29 -8.97
C MET A 330 4.34 -5.82 -7.79
N VAL A 331 4.11 -6.41 -6.62
CA VAL A 331 4.93 -6.25 -5.43
C VAL A 331 5.89 -7.42 -5.32
N ILE A 332 7.18 -7.13 -5.16
CA ILE A 332 8.23 -8.12 -4.95
C ILE A 332 8.80 -7.90 -3.56
N CYS A 333 8.67 -8.91 -2.72
CA CYS A 333 9.06 -8.88 -1.33
C CYS A 333 10.12 -9.97 -1.07
N ASP A 334 11.36 -9.54 -0.88
CA ASP A 334 12.48 -10.39 -0.51
C ASP A 334 12.51 -10.50 1.01
N LEU A 335 12.31 -11.71 1.53
CA LEU A 335 12.21 -12.02 2.95
C LEU A 335 13.39 -12.87 3.44
N VAL A 336 13.83 -12.62 4.66
CA VAL A 336 14.80 -13.44 5.40
C VAL A 336 14.11 -14.00 6.64
N VAL A 337 14.24 -15.30 6.87
CA VAL A 337 13.73 -15.99 8.05
C VAL A 337 14.63 -15.66 9.24
N ARG A 338 14.04 -15.28 10.37
CA ARG A 338 14.76 -14.95 11.62
C ARG A 338 15.08 -16.18 12.46
#